data_AF-A0A533UWE3-F1
#
_entry.id   AF-A0A533UWE3-F1
#
_cell.length_a   1.000
_cell.length_b   1.000
_cell.length_c   1.000
_cell.angle_alpha   90.00
_cell.angle_beta   90.00
_cell.angle_gamma   90.00
#
_symmetry.space_group_name_H-M   'P 1'
#
loop_
_entity.id
_entity.type
_entity.pdbx_description
1 polymer ?
#
loop_
_entity_poly.entity_id
_entity_poly.type
_entity_poly.pdbx_seq_one_letter_code
_entity_poly.pdbx_strand_id
1 'polypeptide(L)'
;MTILLAAVLTSAISLGSYASASQLTSSQPINGVVMKGAIVNMKQDDNGSPKAPSNYIEDSLKKISGAGLDHARFLFYWEAYEKDPKAFMKEIQSVANAADKYGVKIIYDNHQWHTSSWLEDIGTGFPNSLFQGNSKYSRGGGGNTPDKAAQVFWGDWWNRSVKDKQGKDGWTLMADFLKKIVLAVDNHSSTLGYEILSEPHVDKIDQWSKIGKFNSFITNELRKITDKTVIYSMNVPVDLNNPIKISPENLAKMAPSNKENIAFKISVYGVPNRDAYQKERFNIFLKTRDLTGVPLYIGEWNNVVRTKNGGIFKLNPGLSELTKTNAGQILGAFKKAGVWGTAFWKWDYRDADTTSFNLVDAKLKPTKYLGILKDAVKTIYGSSSLAQNSNEPTLSSTNAPQVGLDAASSNTDTGTDGTSTSDVKSTSDVKSTSDVKENNMINELVNTGKFTEDQAKEFVTKSTKDGSDGTSTSENKSSSSQDNNANTQSTSSQDNNANTQSTSSQDNNANTQSTSSQDNNGQPSNANTNNPENYDDLNDLVH
;
A
#
# COMPACT_ATOMS: atom_id res chain seq x y z
N MET A 1 -39.73 -70.37 -14.02
CA MET A 1 -40.46 -69.17 -14.46
C MET A 1 -40.28 -68.13 -13.38
N THR A 2 -39.36 -67.17 -13.64
CA THR A 2 -39.42 -65.72 -13.37
C THR A 2 -40.21 -65.24 -12.12
N ILE A 3 -39.74 -64.32 -11.26
CA ILE A 3 -38.94 -63.09 -11.48
C ILE A 3 -38.16 -62.77 -10.18
N LEU A 4 -36.86 -62.49 -10.30
CA LEU A 4 -36.04 -61.83 -9.28
C LEU A 4 -36.08 -60.31 -9.57
N LEU A 5 -36.51 -59.49 -8.60
CA LEU A 5 -36.56 -58.04 -8.74
C LEU A 5 -35.18 -57.45 -8.40
N ALA A 6 -34.42 -57.04 -9.42
CA ALA A 6 -33.20 -56.27 -9.26
C ALA A 6 -33.54 -54.78 -9.15
N ALA A 7 -33.33 -54.20 -7.96
CA ALA A 7 -33.35 -52.76 -7.78
C ALA A 7 -32.01 -52.18 -8.27
N VAL A 8 -32.05 -51.50 -9.42
CA VAL A 8 -30.95 -50.69 -9.93
C VAL A 8 -30.93 -49.39 -9.14
N LEU A 9 -29.98 -49.23 -8.22
CA LEU A 9 -29.61 -47.91 -7.70
C LEU A 9 -28.83 -47.17 -8.79
N THR A 10 -29.48 -46.22 -9.45
CA THR A 10 -28.79 -45.18 -10.22
C THR A 10 -28.18 -44.19 -9.23
N SER A 11 -26.88 -44.30 -9.01
CA SER A 11 -26.08 -43.27 -8.36
C SER A 11 -26.06 -42.03 -9.26
N ALA A 12 -26.92 -41.06 -8.94
CA ALA A 12 -26.78 -39.71 -9.46
C ALA A 12 -25.46 -39.14 -8.93
N ILE A 13 -24.46 -39.07 -9.81
CA ILE A 13 -23.24 -38.30 -9.60
C ILE A 13 -23.70 -36.86 -9.41
N SER A 14 -23.62 -36.36 -8.19
CA SER A 14 -23.78 -34.94 -7.89
C SER A 14 -22.63 -34.21 -8.56
N LEU A 15 -22.86 -33.69 -9.77
CA LEU A 15 -22.04 -32.62 -10.33
C LEU A 15 -22.06 -31.49 -9.30
N GLY A 16 -20.87 -31.18 -8.78
CA GLY A 16 -20.68 -30.25 -7.67
C GLY A 16 -21.44 -28.96 -7.90
N SER A 17 -22.30 -28.62 -6.93
CA SER A 17 -22.80 -27.26 -6.82
C SER A 17 -21.58 -26.35 -6.65
N TYR A 18 -21.29 -25.55 -7.67
CA TYR A 18 -20.44 -24.38 -7.50
C TYR A 18 -21.09 -23.54 -6.40
N ALA A 19 -20.46 -23.52 -5.22
CA ALA A 19 -20.86 -22.62 -4.15
C ALA A 19 -20.90 -21.20 -4.75
N SER A 20 -22.09 -20.62 -4.82
CA SER A 20 -22.27 -19.23 -5.21
C SER A 20 -21.46 -18.40 -4.23
N ALA A 21 -20.37 -17.79 -4.69
CA ALA A 21 -19.64 -16.81 -3.89
C ALA A 21 -20.64 -15.75 -3.44
N SER A 22 -20.75 -15.52 -2.13
CA SER A 22 -21.54 -14.42 -1.60
C SER A 22 -20.99 -13.13 -2.22
N GLN A 23 -21.80 -12.48 -3.04
CA GLN A 23 -21.42 -11.27 -3.73
C GLN A 23 -21.18 -10.19 -2.68
N LEU A 24 -19.93 -9.74 -2.50
CA LEU A 24 -19.61 -8.60 -1.64
C LEU A 24 -20.44 -7.39 -2.14
N THR A 25 -21.49 -7.02 -1.39
CA THR A 25 -22.65 -6.24 -1.88
C THR A 25 -22.40 -4.73 -2.03
N SER A 26 -21.15 -4.29 -2.14
CA SER A 26 -20.87 -2.86 -2.31
C SER A 26 -21.00 -2.46 -3.79
N SER A 27 -21.95 -1.59 -4.12
CA SER A 27 -22.11 -1.05 -5.48
C SER A 27 -20.99 -0.07 -5.88
N GLN A 28 -20.15 0.36 -4.92
CA GLN A 28 -18.98 1.22 -5.15
C GLN A 28 -17.75 0.61 -4.46
N PRO A 29 -16.56 0.68 -5.08
CA PRO A 29 -15.34 0.25 -4.41
C PRO A 29 -15.03 1.14 -3.22
N ILE A 30 -14.54 0.54 -2.13
CA ILE A 30 -13.94 1.28 -1.03
C ILE A 30 -12.60 1.87 -1.49
N ASN A 31 -12.29 3.10 -1.07
CA ASN A 31 -11.07 3.81 -1.48
C ASN A 31 -10.36 4.39 -0.27
N GLY A 32 -9.10 4.00 -0.12
CA GLY A 32 -8.38 4.23 1.11
C GLY A 32 -6.88 4.36 0.97
N VAL A 33 -6.22 4.17 2.09
CA VAL A 33 -4.77 4.24 2.23
C VAL A 33 -4.23 3.01 2.92
N VAL A 34 -2.97 2.72 2.68
CA VAL A 34 -2.20 1.75 3.46
C VAL A 34 -1.63 2.49 4.66
N MET A 35 -2.16 2.22 5.85
CA MET A 35 -1.81 2.93 7.07
C MET A 35 -0.88 2.06 7.93
N LYS A 36 0.28 2.61 8.25
CA LYS A 36 1.19 2.02 9.24
C LYS A 36 0.80 2.46 10.64
N GLY A 37 0.87 1.57 11.61
CA GLY A 37 0.81 1.85 13.04
C GLY A 37 2.16 2.29 13.63
N ALA A 38 2.13 2.69 14.90
CA ALA A 38 3.31 3.07 15.66
C ALA A 38 3.92 1.86 16.37
N ILE A 39 3.14 1.19 17.24
CA ILE A 39 3.57 0.04 18.02
C ILE A 39 3.45 -1.25 17.20
N VAL A 40 2.38 -1.41 16.43
CA VAL A 40 2.11 -2.66 15.71
C VAL A 40 3.05 -2.91 14.52
N ASN A 41 3.87 -1.92 14.15
CA ASN A 41 4.90 -2.03 13.13
C ASN A 41 6.33 -1.93 13.67
N MET A 42 6.54 -2.19 14.96
CA MET A 42 7.88 -2.28 15.54
C MET A 42 8.55 -3.61 15.20
N LYS A 43 9.86 -3.59 15.02
CA LYS A 43 10.67 -4.81 14.96
C LYS A 43 10.87 -5.36 16.37
N GLN A 44 10.98 -6.68 16.49
CA GLN A 44 11.12 -7.33 17.80
C GLN A 44 12.43 -6.95 18.49
N ASP A 45 13.51 -6.72 17.74
CA ASP A 45 14.82 -6.34 18.26
C ASP A 45 15.08 -4.82 18.33
N ASP A 46 14.15 -3.99 17.85
CA ASP A 46 14.27 -2.53 17.94
C ASP A 46 14.07 -2.02 19.37
N ASN A 47 15.13 -1.58 20.04
CA ASN A 47 15.06 -1.08 21.42
C ASN A 47 14.50 0.35 21.53
N GLY A 48 14.20 1.01 20.41
CA GLY A 48 13.60 2.33 20.38
C GLY A 48 12.11 2.33 20.71
N SER A 49 11.61 3.44 21.26
CA SER A 49 10.16 3.71 21.26
C SER A 49 9.78 4.46 19.98
N PRO A 50 8.66 4.13 19.33
CA PRO A 50 8.23 4.84 18.14
C PRO A 50 7.98 6.31 18.50
N LYS A 51 8.60 7.22 17.74
CA LYS A 51 8.42 8.67 17.90
C LYS A 51 7.20 9.17 17.13
N ALA A 52 6.08 8.46 17.25
CA ALA A 52 4.84 8.84 16.59
C ALA A 52 4.26 10.11 17.21
N PRO A 53 3.59 10.98 16.42
CA PRO A 53 2.84 12.10 16.95
C PRO A 53 1.81 11.68 18.00
N SER A 54 1.57 12.53 19.00
CA SER A 54 0.48 12.31 19.96
C SER A 54 -0.84 12.14 19.23
N ASN A 55 -1.67 11.17 19.65
CA ASN A 55 -2.95 10.85 19.01
C ASN A 55 -2.84 10.42 17.53
N TYR A 56 -1.69 9.88 17.10
CA TYR A 56 -1.43 9.47 15.72
C TYR A 56 -2.60 8.74 15.04
N ILE A 57 -3.19 7.72 15.69
CA ILE A 57 -4.29 6.92 15.13
C ILE A 57 -5.56 7.76 14.92
N GLU A 58 -5.99 8.47 15.96
CA GLU A 58 -7.18 9.34 15.96
C GLU A 58 -7.08 10.42 14.88
N ASP A 59 -5.95 11.13 14.85
CA ASP A 59 -5.70 12.22 13.92
C ASP A 59 -5.55 11.75 12.48
N SER A 60 -5.04 10.54 12.27
CA SER A 60 -4.92 9.93 10.96
C SER A 60 -6.29 9.57 10.39
N LEU A 61 -7.10 8.81 11.13
CA LEU A 61 -8.41 8.37 10.65
C LEU A 61 -9.39 9.54 10.45
N LYS A 62 -9.30 10.58 11.30
CA LYS A 62 -10.01 11.84 11.08
C LYS A 62 -9.63 12.51 9.74
N LYS A 63 -8.34 12.56 9.41
CA LYS A 63 -7.86 13.20 8.17
C LYS A 63 -8.15 12.35 6.93
N ILE A 64 -8.05 11.02 7.03
CA ILE A 64 -8.43 10.08 5.97
C ILE A 64 -9.92 10.28 5.63
N SER A 65 -10.79 10.24 6.65
CA SER A 65 -12.23 10.50 6.50
C SER A 65 -12.52 11.89 5.92
N GLY A 66 -11.88 12.94 6.46
CA GLY A 66 -12.02 14.32 5.95
C GLY A 66 -11.50 14.54 4.53
N ALA A 67 -10.66 13.64 4.01
CA ALA A 67 -10.22 13.63 2.61
C ALA A 67 -11.25 12.97 1.67
N GLY A 68 -12.35 12.42 2.20
CA GLY A 68 -13.36 11.68 1.44
C GLY A 68 -12.99 10.22 1.16
N LEU A 69 -11.94 9.72 1.81
CA LEU A 69 -11.54 8.32 1.78
C LEU A 69 -12.27 7.56 2.88
N ASP A 70 -12.71 6.34 2.59
CA ASP A 70 -13.59 5.56 3.46
C ASP A 70 -12.95 4.26 3.96
N HIS A 71 -11.66 4.06 3.67
CA HIS A 71 -10.96 2.82 3.97
C HIS A 71 -9.51 3.03 4.44
N ALA A 72 -9.04 2.13 5.31
CA ALA A 72 -7.63 1.97 5.62
C ALA A 72 -7.26 0.48 5.71
N ARG A 73 -6.22 0.08 4.97
CA ARG A 73 -5.51 -1.18 5.20
C ARG A 73 -4.49 -0.94 6.30
N PHE A 74 -4.76 -1.43 7.51
CA PHE A 74 -3.94 -1.18 8.70
C PHE A 74 -2.94 -2.31 8.92
N LEU A 75 -1.66 -2.00 8.77
CA LEU A 75 -0.57 -2.98 8.81
C LEU A 75 -0.15 -3.28 10.24
N PHE A 76 0.01 -4.56 10.56
CA PHE A 76 0.67 -5.02 11.77
C PHE A 76 1.65 -6.15 11.47
N TYR A 77 2.65 -6.33 12.34
CA TYR A 77 3.59 -7.44 12.27
C TYR A 77 3.39 -8.38 13.45
N TRP A 78 3.48 -9.68 13.22
CA TRP A 78 3.40 -10.67 14.31
C TRP A 78 4.57 -10.50 15.30
N GLU A 79 5.76 -10.16 14.82
CA GLU A 79 6.90 -9.87 15.67
C GLU A 79 6.68 -8.70 16.64
N ALA A 80 5.88 -7.69 16.24
CA ALA A 80 5.53 -6.56 17.10
C ALA A 80 4.62 -7.01 18.25
N TYR A 81 3.73 -7.97 17.99
CA TYR A 81 2.90 -8.57 19.02
C TYR A 81 3.75 -9.36 20.01
N GLU A 82 4.74 -10.14 19.58
CA GLU A 82 5.62 -10.87 20.51
C GLU A 82 6.52 -9.94 21.33
N LYS A 83 6.87 -8.77 20.78
CA LYS A 83 7.64 -7.74 21.49
C LYS A 83 6.88 -7.16 22.69
N ASP A 84 5.68 -6.64 22.45
CA ASP A 84 4.82 -6.06 23.48
C ASP A 84 3.34 -6.35 23.17
N PRO A 85 2.83 -7.52 23.61
CA PRO A 85 1.45 -7.92 23.35
C PRO A 85 0.42 -6.90 23.87
N LYS A 86 0.72 -6.23 24.98
CA LYS A 86 -0.22 -5.32 25.65
C LYS A 86 -0.33 -4.01 24.88
N ALA A 87 0.80 -3.39 24.54
CA ALA A 87 0.79 -2.16 23.76
C ALA A 87 0.27 -2.39 22.33
N PHE A 88 0.64 -3.53 21.72
CA PHE A 88 0.12 -3.95 20.42
C PHE A 88 -1.41 -4.00 20.41
N MET A 89 -2.02 -4.75 21.34
CA MET A 89 -3.48 -4.90 21.37
C MET A 89 -4.19 -3.58 21.73
N LYS A 90 -3.57 -2.73 22.55
CA LYS A 90 -4.10 -1.39 22.85
C LYS A 90 -4.18 -0.52 21.59
N GLU A 91 -3.15 -0.57 20.73
CA GLU A 91 -3.17 0.18 19.47
C GLU A 91 -4.21 -0.37 18.49
N ILE A 92 -4.31 -1.71 18.34
CA ILE A 92 -5.36 -2.36 17.54
C ILE A 92 -6.76 -1.90 17.94
N GLN A 93 -7.06 -1.85 19.24
CA GLN A 93 -8.35 -1.35 19.75
C GLN A 93 -8.54 0.14 19.49
N SER A 94 -7.47 0.95 19.61
CA SER A 94 -7.55 2.38 19.32
C SER A 94 -7.91 2.66 17.86
N VAL A 95 -7.43 1.84 16.93
CA VAL A 95 -7.79 1.91 15.51
C VAL A 95 -9.27 1.64 15.32
N ALA A 96 -9.80 0.56 15.90
CA ALA A 96 -11.21 0.20 15.78
C ALA A 96 -12.14 1.32 16.31
N ASN A 97 -11.81 1.87 17.48
CA ASN A 97 -12.57 2.96 18.10
C ASN A 97 -12.57 4.24 17.25
N ALA A 98 -11.39 4.66 16.77
CA ALA A 98 -11.27 5.84 15.93
C ALA A 98 -11.94 5.62 14.55
N ALA A 99 -11.85 4.41 14.01
CA ALA A 99 -12.45 4.06 12.73
C ALA A 99 -13.98 4.11 12.78
N ASP A 100 -14.60 3.57 13.84
CA ASP A 100 -16.04 3.72 14.09
C ASP A 100 -16.44 5.19 14.19
N LYS A 101 -15.66 5.99 14.93
CA LYS A 101 -15.92 7.42 15.14
C LYS A 101 -15.90 8.21 13.83
N TYR A 102 -15.01 7.88 12.90
CA TYR A 102 -14.82 8.61 11.65
C TYR A 102 -15.41 7.92 10.41
N GLY A 103 -16.09 6.79 10.59
CA GLY A 103 -16.73 6.04 9.51
C GLY A 103 -15.74 5.42 8.51
N VAL A 104 -14.51 5.15 8.92
CA VAL A 104 -13.47 4.53 8.08
C VAL A 104 -13.54 3.02 8.21
N LYS A 105 -13.58 2.28 7.11
CA LYS A 105 -13.52 0.82 7.10
C LYS A 105 -12.08 0.34 7.25
N ILE A 106 -11.88 -0.70 8.06
CA ILE A 106 -10.53 -1.21 8.37
C ILE A 106 -10.39 -2.65 7.89
N ILE A 107 -9.34 -2.89 7.11
CA ILE A 107 -8.78 -4.22 6.90
C ILE A 107 -7.54 -4.33 7.76
N TYR A 108 -7.51 -5.29 8.68
CA TYR A 108 -6.36 -5.58 9.54
C TYR A 108 -5.43 -6.53 8.80
N ASP A 109 -4.20 -6.09 8.51
CA ASP A 109 -3.26 -6.79 7.66
C ASP A 109 -2.06 -7.37 8.43
N ASN A 110 -1.95 -8.71 8.42
CA ASN A 110 -0.78 -9.43 8.89
C ASN A 110 0.34 -9.33 7.86
N HIS A 111 1.12 -8.26 8.01
CA HIS A 111 2.08 -7.84 7.02
C HIS A 111 3.45 -8.49 7.25
N GLN A 112 4.20 -8.65 6.17
CA GLN A 112 5.61 -8.97 6.19
C GLN A 112 6.31 -8.24 5.05
N TRP A 113 7.57 -7.88 5.28
CA TRP A 113 8.50 -7.44 4.26
C TRP A 113 9.81 -8.15 4.52
N HIS A 114 10.35 -8.86 3.53
CA HIS A 114 11.61 -9.59 3.71
C HIS A 114 11.54 -10.60 4.89
N THR A 115 10.39 -11.25 5.04
CA THR A 115 10.12 -12.32 6.00
C THR A 115 10.13 -11.91 7.49
N SER A 116 11.24 -11.36 8.02
CA SER A 116 11.42 -11.08 9.45
C SER A 116 12.64 -10.19 9.70
N SER A 117 12.58 -9.36 10.74
CA SER A 117 13.76 -8.65 11.27
C SER A 117 14.87 -9.58 11.76
N TRP A 118 14.56 -10.86 12.03
CA TRP A 118 15.58 -11.86 12.34
C TRP A 118 16.54 -12.11 11.17
N LEU A 119 16.02 -12.15 9.95
CA LEU A 119 16.78 -12.56 8.78
C LEU A 119 17.57 -11.41 8.17
N GLU A 120 17.12 -10.16 8.34
CA GLU A 120 17.84 -8.96 7.92
C GLU A 120 17.30 -7.70 8.60
N ASP A 121 18.16 -6.69 8.73
CA ASP A 121 17.85 -5.47 9.48
C ASP A 121 16.64 -4.72 8.92
N ILE A 122 16.39 -4.76 7.61
CA ILE A 122 15.23 -4.11 6.98
C ILE A 122 13.95 -4.95 7.05
N GLY A 123 14.08 -6.23 7.40
CA GLY A 123 12.99 -7.20 7.42
C GLY A 123 11.97 -6.93 8.53
N THR A 124 10.73 -7.32 8.26
CA THR A 124 9.60 -7.27 9.21
C THR A 124 8.61 -8.40 8.95
N GLY A 125 7.88 -8.86 9.96
CA GLY A 125 6.75 -9.79 9.82
C GLY A 125 6.76 -10.89 10.87
N PHE A 126 7.40 -12.01 10.55
CA PHE A 126 7.44 -13.19 11.42
C PHE A 126 8.30 -12.96 12.68
N PRO A 127 7.90 -13.47 13.85
CA PRO A 127 8.63 -13.28 15.10
C PRO A 127 9.90 -14.14 15.20
N ASN A 128 10.85 -13.66 15.99
CA ASN A 128 12.12 -14.33 16.31
C ASN A 128 11.92 -15.75 16.85
N SER A 129 10.81 -16.00 17.55
CA SER A 129 10.47 -17.30 18.13
C SER A 129 10.39 -18.44 17.10
N LEU A 130 10.14 -18.14 15.82
CA LEU A 130 10.08 -19.12 14.74
C LEU A 130 11.45 -19.46 14.12
N PHE A 131 12.47 -18.65 14.43
CA PHE A 131 13.81 -18.79 13.86
C PHE A 131 14.84 -19.23 14.92
N GLN A 132 14.68 -18.73 16.15
CA GLN A 132 15.66 -18.90 17.20
C GLN A 132 15.94 -20.38 17.51
N GLY A 133 17.22 -20.76 17.48
CA GLY A 133 17.66 -22.12 17.78
C GLY A 133 17.58 -23.10 16.61
N ASN A 134 17.21 -22.64 15.41
CA ASN A 134 17.24 -23.44 14.19
C ASN A 134 18.37 -22.96 13.27
N SER A 135 19.40 -23.80 13.08
CA SER A 135 20.57 -23.47 12.26
C SER A 135 20.26 -23.28 10.76
N LYS A 136 19.07 -23.68 10.29
CA LYS A 136 18.63 -23.42 8.92
C LYS A 136 18.31 -21.95 8.67
N TYR A 137 17.98 -21.18 9.71
CA TYR A 137 17.52 -19.79 9.60
C TYR A 137 18.39 -18.88 10.49
N SER A 138 19.69 -18.85 10.20
CA SER A 138 20.64 -18.02 10.94
C SER A 138 20.25 -16.54 10.90
N ARG A 139 20.50 -15.82 12.00
CA ARG A 139 20.27 -14.37 12.08
C ARG A 139 21.12 -13.66 11.01
N GLY A 140 20.53 -12.72 10.28
CA GLY A 140 21.21 -12.04 9.17
C GLY A 140 21.40 -12.91 7.92
N GLY A 141 20.68 -14.03 7.80
CA GLY A 141 20.78 -14.97 6.67
C GLY A 141 20.14 -14.51 5.36
N GLY A 142 19.52 -13.32 5.34
CA GLY A 142 18.78 -12.77 4.21
C GLY A 142 17.31 -13.21 4.21
N GLY A 143 16.40 -12.25 4.10
CA GLY A 143 14.95 -12.42 4.21
C GLY A 143 14.18 -12.25 2.90
N ASN A 144 14.87 -11.85 1.82
CA ASN A 144 14.28 -11.59 0.51
C ASN A 144 14.18 -12.86 -0.36
N THR A 145 13.45 -12.82 -1.48
CA THR A 145 13.22 -13.98 -2.37
C THR A 145 14.50 -14.63 -2.94
N PRO A 146 15.60 -13.90 -3.24
CA PRO A 146 16.85 -14.53 -3.69
C PRO A 146 17.61 -15.23 -2.55
N ASP A 147 17.33 -14.87 -1.30
CA ASP A 147 18.12 -15.29 -0.15
C ASP A 147 17.82 -16.73 0.26
N LYS A 148 18.89 -17.48 0.51
CA LYS A 148 18.75 -18.92 0.77
C LYS A 148 18.01 -19.20 2.07
N ALA A 149 18.23 -18.42 3.12
CA ALA A 149 17.57 -18.62 4.41
C ALA A 149 16.05 -18.42 4.28
N ALA A 150 15.61 -17.37 3.60
CA ALA A 150 14.21 -17.13 3.28
C ALA A 150 13.58 -18.29 2.49
N GLN A 151 14.21 -18.74 1.40
CA GLN A 151 13.70 -19.86 0.59
C GLN A 151 13.52 -21.16 1.41
N VAL A 152 14.46 -21.45 2.33
CA VAL A 152 14.35 -22.62 3.21
C VAL A 152 13.24 -22.42 4.23
N PHE A 153 13.13 -21.23 4.84
CA PHE A 153 12.06 -20.91 5.78
C PHE A 153 10.68 -21.04 5.12
N TRP A 154 10.44 -20.41 3.98
CA TRP A 154 9.17 -20.48 3.27
C TRP A 154 8.85 -21.90 2.78
N GLY A 155 9.85 -22.64 2.29
CA GLY A 155 9.70 -24.05 1.97
C GLY A 155 9.24 -24.89 3.17
N ASP A 156 9.87 -24.71 4.33
CA ASP A 156 9.50 -25.39 5.58
C ASP A 156 8.14 -24.90 6.11
N TRP A 157 7.82 -23.62 5.96
CA TRP A 157 6.54 -23.01 6.32
C TRP A 157 5.39 -23.64 5.53
N TRP A 158 5.53 -23.77 4.21
CA TRP A 158 4.53 -24.42 3.35
C TRP A 158 4.35 -25.91 3.61
N ASN A 159 5.36 -26.55 4.21
CA ASN A 159 5.32 -27.95 4.62
C ASN A 159 4.87 -28.16 6.08
N ARG A 160 4.50 -27.09 6.80
CA ARG A 160 4.19 -27.10 8.25
C ARG A 160 5.33 -27.65 9.13
N SER A 161 6.57 -27.46 8.68
CA SER A 161 7.77 -27.93 9.36
C SER A 161 8.36 -26.90 10.34
N VAL A 162 7.97 -25.62 10.22
CA VAL A 162 8.28 -24.58 11.21
C VAL A 162 7.42 -24.82 12.44
N LYS A 163 8.03 -24.96 13.62
CA LYS A 163 7.36 -25.29 14.88
C LYS A 163 7.93 -24.48 16.04
N ASP A 164 7.11 -24.23 17.05
CA ASP A 164 7.61 -23.73 18.34
C ASP A 164 8.33 -24.84 19.14
N LYS A 165 8.82 -24.46 20.33
CA LYS A 165 9.51 -25.38 21.26
C LYS A 165 8.61 -26.49 21.79
N GLN A 166 7.29 -26.33 21.70
CA GLN A 166 6.27 -27.30 22.11
C GLN A 166 5.84 -28.22 20.95
N GLY A 167 6.40 -28.03 19.75
CA GLY A 167 6.11 -28.83 18.57
C GLY A 167 4.84 -28.41 17.81
N LYS A 168 4.22 -27.29 18.19
CA LYS A 168 3.07 -26.72 17.49
C LYS A 168 3.53 -26.03 16.21
N ASP A 169 2.86 -26.33 15.11
CA ASP A 169 3.27 -25.81 13.81
C ASP A 169 2.90 -24.34 13.61
N GLY A 170 3.68 -23.67 12.76
CA GLY A 170 3.57 -22.25 12.44
C GLY A 170 2.19 -21.81 11.97
N TRP A 171 1.46 -22.64 11.20
CA TRP A 171 0.12 -22.25 10.75
C TRP A 171 -0.85 -22.15 11.92
N THR A 172 -0.80 -23.11 12.84
CA THR A 172 -1.65 -23.10 14.04
C THR A 172 -1.28 -21.93 14.95
N LEU A 173 0.01 -21.62 15.08
CA LEU A 173 0.49 -20.45 15.83
C LEU A 173 -0.03 -19.13 15.25
N MET A 174 0.06 -18.96 13.92
CA MET A 174 -0.45 -17.77 13.24
C MET A 174 -1.97 -17.65 13.36
N ALA A 175 -2.71 -18.75 13.18
CA ALA A 175 -4.17 -18.75 13.37
C ALA A 175 -4.55 -18.27 14.77
N ASP A 176 -3.86 -18.74 15.80
CA ASP A 176 -4.12 -18.32 17.18
C ASP A 176 -3.67 -16.90 17.49
N PHE A 177 -2.68 -16.37 16.77
CA PHE A 177 -2.35 -14.95 16.83
C PHE A 177 -3.45 -14.10 16.19
N LEU A 178 -3.85 -14.41 14.95
CA LEU A 178 -4.89 -13.67 14.23
C LEU A 178 -6.24 -13.69 14.96
N LYS A 179 -6.62 -14.82 15.57
CA LYS A 179 -7.85 -14.91 16.39
C LYS A 179 -7.88 -13.89 17.54
N LYS A 180 -6.73 -13.54 18.15
CA LYS A 180 -6.69 -12.51 19.20
C LYS A 180 -7.07 -11.14 18.66
N ILE A 181 -6.62 -10.82 17.45
CA ILE A 181 -6.97 -9.57 16.76
C ILE A 181 -8.46 -9.58 16.42
N VAL A 182 -8.96 -10.67 15.81
CA VAL A 182 -10.39 -10.81 15.48
C VAL A 182 -11.26 -10.60 16.72
N LEU A 183 -11.03 -11.35 17.79
CA LEU A 183 -11.81 -11.25 19.03
C LEU A 183 -11.79 -9.85 19.66
N ALA A 184 -10.74 -9.05 19.40
CA ALA A 184 -10.64 -7.69 19.92
C ALA A 184 -11.42 -6.65 19.11
N VAL A 185 -11.67 -6.89 17.81
CA VAL A 185 -12.17 -5.83 16.91
C VAL A 185 -13.37 -6.24 16.03
N ASP A 186 -13.77 -7.51 15.99
CA ASP A 186 -14.81 -7.99 15.06
C ASP A 186 -16.19 -7.33 15.27
N ASN A 187 -16.52 -7.03 16.54
CA ASN A 187 -17.76 -6.36 16.94
C ASN A 187 -17.84 -4.88 16.50
N HIS A 188 -16.75 -4.30 15.98
CA HIS A 188 -16.76 -2.94 15.45
C HIS A 188 -17.37 -2.91 14.05
N SER A 189 -18.21 -1.91 13.80
CA SER A 189 -18.89 -1.72 12.50
C SER A 189 -17.94 -1.27 11.40
N SER A 190 -16.83 -0.64 11.78
CA SER A 190 -15.71 -0.24 10.93
C SER A 190 -14.85 -1.42 10.51
N THR A 191 -14.78 -2.51 11.28
CA THR A 191 -14.03 -3.70 10.91
C THR A 191 -14.65 -4.36 9.68
N LEU A 192 -13.92 -4.30 8.58
CA LEU A 192 -14.31 -4.85 7.29
C LEU A 192 -13.76 -6.27 7.08
N GLY A 193 -12.55 -6.54 7.55
CA GLY A 193 -11.94 -7.84 7.37
C GLY A 193 -10.49 -7.97 7.82
N TYR A 194 -9.90 -9.10 7.47
CA TYR A 194 -8.58 -9.55 7.93
C TYR A 194 -7.79 -10.13 6.76
N GLU A 195 -6.57 -9.66 6.56
CA GLU A 195 -5.62 -10.25 5.60
C GLU A 195 -4.74 -11.29 6.30
N ILE A 196 -4.68 -12.49 5.70
CA ILE A 196 -4.02 -13.67 6.28
C ILE A 196 -2.51 -13.44 6.42
N LEU A 197 -1.88 -13.05 5.31
CA LEU A 197 -0.44 -12.85 5.19
C LEU A 197 -0.16 -12.06 3.90
N SER A 198 0.44 -10.89 4.04
CA SER A 198 0.84 -10.07 2.89
C SER A 198 1.95 -10.76 2.09
N GLU A 199 1.81 -10.78 0.77
CA GLU A 199 2.87 -11.12 -0.20
C GLU A 199 3.71 -12.36 0.15
N PRO A 200 3.11 -13.56 0.31
CA PRO A 200 3.86 -14.77 0.62
C PRO A 200 4.88 -15.15 -0.48
N HIS A 201 6.03 -15.70 -0.10
CA HIS A 201 7.04 -16.13 -1.08
C HIS A 201 6.65 -17.42 -1.79
N VAL A 202 6.92 -17.45 -3.10
CA VAL A 202 6.87 -18.64 -3.95
C VAL A 202 8.20 -18.77 -4.66
N ASP A 203 8.93 -19.84 -4.36
CA ASP A 203 10.24 -20.15 -4.92
C ASP A 203 10.18 -21.35 -5.87
N LYS A 204 9.12 -22.17 -5.77
CA LYS A 204 8.96 -23.41 -6.55
C LYS A 204 7.53 -23.63 -7.03
N ILE A 205 7.40 -24.22 -8.20
CA ILE A 205 6.10 -24.52 -8.85
C ILE A 205 5.20 -25.41 -7.97
N ASP A 206 5.76 -26.30 -7.14
CA ASP A 206 4.97 -27.19 -6.29
C ASP A 206 4.37 -26.49 -5.04
N GLN A 207 4.74 -25.22 -4.80
CA GLN A 207 4.26 -24.46 -3.63
C GLN A 207 2.89 -23.80 -3.84
N TRP A 208 2.46 -23.55 -5.08
CA TRP A 208 1.17 -22.88 -5.36
C TRP A 208 -0.02 -23.52 -4.62
N SER A 209 -0.14 -24.85 -4.70
CA SER A 209 -1.20 -25.59 -3.99
C SER A 209 -0.98 -25.69 -2.49
N LYS A 210 0.27 -25.59 -2.00
CA LYS A 210 0.56 -25.58 -0.55
C LYS A 210 0.10 -24.28 0.09
N ILE A 211 0.25 -23.16 -0.62
CA ILE A 211 -0.28 -21.86 -0.20
C ILE A 211 -1.81 -21.88 -0.18
N GLY A 212 -2.46 -22.51 -1.16
CA GLY A 212 -3.92 -22.71 -1.11
C GLY A 212 -4.40 -23.50 0.12
N LYS A 213 -3.63 -24.52 0.54
CA LYS A 213 -3.89 -25.27 1.78
C LYS A 213 -3.69 -24.41 3.02
N PHE A 214 -2.64 -23.58 3.05
CA PHE A 214 -2.40 -22.61 4.11
C PHE A 214 -3.57 -21.62 4.23
N ASN A 215 -3.93 -20.96 3.13
CA ASN A 215 -5.02 -20.00 3.09
C ASN A 215 -6.35 -20.65 3.49
N SER A 216 -6.62 -21.89 3.05
CA SER A 216 -7.79 -22.66 3.47
C SER A 216 -7.78 -22.93 4.98
N PHE A 217 -6.64 -23.34 5.53
CA PHE A 217 -6.51 -23.62 6.95
C PHE A 217 -6.78 -22.37 7.78
N ILE A 218 -6.10 -21.24 7.49
CA ILE A 218 -6.31 -19.99 8.24
C ILE A 218 -7.75 -19.49 8.08
N THR A 219 -8.30 -19.49 6.86
CA THR A 219 -9.69 -19.08 6.61
C THR A 219 -10.66 -19.89 7.46
N ASN A 220 -10.52 -21.22 7.49
CA ASN A 220 -11.39 -22.08 8.28
C ASN A 220 -11.22 -21.85 9.79
N GLU A 221 -10.03 -21.52 10.26
CA GLU A 221 -9.81 -21.17 11.66
C GLU A 221 -10.43 -19.82 12.03
N LEU A 222 -10.38 -18.82 11.15
CA LEU A 222 -11.01 -17.51 11.38
C LEU A 222 -12.54 -17.58 11.27
N ARG A 223 -13.08 -18.35 10.32
CA ARG A 223 -14.54 -18.54 10.16
C ARG A 223 -15.24 -19.15 11.38
N LYS A 224 -14.51 -19.70 12.33
CA LYS A 224 -15.08 -20.14 13.62
C LYS A 224 -15.52 -18.98 14.52
N ILE A 225 -15.04 -17.76 14.24
CA ILE A 225 -15.22 -16.59 15.12
C ILE A 225 -15.55 -15.29 14.37
N THR A 226 -15.57 -15.29 13.03
CA THR A 226 -15.92 -14.10 12.23
C THR A 226 -16.49 -14.47 10.86
N ASP A 227 -17.52 -13.71 10.45
CA ASP A 227 -18.10 -13.74 9.11
C ASP A 227 -17.60 -12.59 8.22
N LYS A 228 -16.70 -11.73 8.74
CA LYS A 228 -16.09 -10.61 8.02
C LYS A 228 -15.22 -11.09 6.86
N THR A 229 -14.84 -10.16 5.97
CA THR A 229 -14.04 -10.51 4.81
C THR A 229 -12.68 -11.10 5.23
N VAL A 230 -12.29 -12.23 4.64
CA VAL A 230 -10.93 -12.78 4.79
C VAL A 230 -10.20 -12.60 3.46
N ILE A 231 -8.96 -12.11 3.54
CA ILE A 231 -8.20 -11.68 2.37
C ILE A 231 -6.93 -12.51 2.27
N TYR A 232 -6.67 -13.07 1.09
CA TYR A 232 -5.39 -13.68 0.77
C TYR A 232 -4.65 -12.81 -0.26
N SER A 233 -3.33 -12.74 -0.14
CA SER A 233 -2.49 -11.90 -1.00
C SER A 233 -1.94 -12.66 -2.21
N MET A 234 -1.64 -11.90 -3.27
CA MET A 234 -0.72 -12.33 -4.33
C MET A 234 0.63 -12.68 -3.75
N ASN A 235 1.41 -13.51 -4.45
CA ASN A 235 2.74 -13.92 -4.02
C ASN A 235 3.82 -12.88 -4.40
N VAL A 236 5.01 -13.07 -3.86
CA VAL A 236 6.27 -12.56 -4.43
C VAL A 236 7.22 -13.73 -4.75
N PRO A 237 8.10 -13.59 -5.76
CA PRO A 237 8.14 -12.50 -6.72
C PRO A 237 6.96 -12.53 -7.70
N VAL A 238 6.72 -11.40 -8.36
CA VAL A 238 5.60 -11.20 -9.31
C VAL A 238 6.10 -10.93 -10.75
N ASP A 239 7.35 -11.30 -11.03
CA ASP A 239 7.91 -11.23 -12.38
C ASP A 239 7.38 -12.35 -13.28
N LEU A 240 6.84 -11.96 -14.44
CA LEU A 240 6.27 -12.88 -15.43
C LEU A 240 7.32 -13.79 -16.08
N ASN A 241 8.60 -13.40 -16.04
CA ASN A 241 9.69 -14.21 -16.57
C ASN A 241 10.30 -15.16 -15.53
N ASN A 242 9.79 -15.15 -14.30
CA ASN A 242 10.36 -15.93 -13.22
C ASN A 242 10.14 -17.45 -13.42
N PRO A 243 11.12 -18.31 -13.08
CA PRO A 243 11.01 -19.77 -13.20
C PRO A 243 9.83 -20.43 -12.47
N ILE A 244 9.17 -19.73 -11.54
CA ILE A 244 7.99 -20.23 -10.82
C ILE A 244 6.72 -20.32 -11.69
N LYS A 245 6.78 -19.86 -12.95
CA LYS A 245 5.70 -19.91 -13.95
C LYS A 245 4.43 -19.24 -13.45
N ILE A 246 4.50 -17.93 -13.18
CA ILE A 246 3.33 -17.16 -12.79
C ILE A 246 2.27 -17.24 -13.90
N SER A 247 1.09 -17.73 -13.56
CA SER A 247 -0.04 -17.83 -14.49
C SER A 247 -1.35 -17.69 -13.71
N PRO A 248 -2.46 -17.36 -14.39
CA PRO A 248 -3.77 -17.32 -13.75
C PRO A 248 -4.13 -18.62 -13.02
N GLU A 249 -3.80 -19.78 -13.61
CA GLU A 249 -4.08 -21.10 -13.05
C GLU A 249 -3.24 -21.39 -11.80
N ASN A 250 -1.98 -20.95 -11.77
CA ASN A 250 -1.12 -21.11 -10.61
C ASN A 250 -1.52 -20.18 -9.46
N LEU A 251 -1.85 -18.92 -9.75
CA LEU A 251 -2.40 -18.00 -8.77
C LEU A 251 -3.75 -18.49 -8.22
N ALA A 252 -4.60 -19.07 -9.07
CA ALA A 252 -5.89 -19.62 -8.66
C ALA A 252 -5.76 -20.76 -7.63
N LYS A 253 -4.65 -21.51 -7.64
CA LYS A 253 -4.36 -22.56 -6.63
C LYS A 253 -4.12 -22.00 -5.24
N MET A 254 -3.80 -20.71 -5.10
CA MET A 254 -3.61 -20.07 -3.80
C MET A 254 -4.94 -19.71 -3.13
N ALA A 255 -6.06 -19.69 -3.86
CA ALA A 255 -7.35 -19.34 -3.29
C ALA A 255 -7.76 -20.33 -2.18
N PRO A 256 -8.34 -19.86 -1.07
CA PRO A 256 -8.91 -20.75 -0.07
C PRO A 256 -10.07 -21.56 -0.64
N SER A 257 -10.27 -22.75 -0.09
CA SER A 257 -11.40 -23.64 -0.44
C SER A 257 -12.75 -23.05 -0.04
N ASN A 258 -12.84 -22.45 1.16
CA ASN A 258 -13.97 -21.60 1.53
C ASN A 258 -13.79 -20.22 0.88
N LYS A 259 -14.74 -19.83 0.02
CA LYS A 259 -14.75 -18.56 -0.73
C LYS A 259 -15.81 -17.57 -0.27
N GLU A 260 -16.51 -17.87 0.82
CA GLU A 260 -17.49 -16.97 1.41
C GLU A 260 -16.81 -15.73 1.99
N ASN A 261 -17.24 -14.55 1.54
CA ASN A 261 -16.67 -13.25 1.91
C ASN A 261 -15.14 -13.26 1.80
N ILE A 262 -14.60 -13.72 0.66
CA ILE A 262 -13.16 -13.70 0.38
C ILE A 262 -12.84 -12.61 -0.65
N ALA A 263 -11.69 -11.95 -0.49
CA ALA A 263 -11.10 -11.12 -1.52
C ALA A 263 -9.64 -11.53 -1.82
N PHE A 264 -9.21 -11.31 -3.05
CA PHE A 264 -7.84 -11.54 -3.50
C PHE A 264 -7.08 -10.21 -3.57
N LYS A 265 -6.13 -9.99 -2.65
CA LYS A 265 -5.30 -8.78 -2.60
C LYS A 265 -4.20 -8.85 -3.64
N ILE A 266 -4.05 -7.79 -4.42
CA ILE A 266 -2.91 -7.58 -5.31
C ILE A 266 -2.29 -6.19 -5.06
N SER A 267 -1.03 -6.03 -5.44
CA SER A 267 -0.32 -4.75 -5.43
C SER A 267 -0.06 -4.28 -6.85
N VAL A 268 -0.33 -3.00 -7.13
CA VAL A 268 -0.18 -2.40 -8.45
C VAL A 268 0.71 -1.16 -8.37
N TYR A 269 1.95 -1.32 -8.79
CA TYR A 269 2.98 -0.28 -8.74
C TYR A 269 3.30 0.24 -10.15
N GLY A 270 2.38 1.03 -10.69
CA GLY A 270 2.45 1.62 -12.04
C GLY A 270 1.09 1.72 -12.73
N VAL A 271 1.01 2.50 -13.81
CA VAL A 271 -0.20 2.57 -14.65
C VAL A 271 -0.42 1.24 -15.37
N PRO A 272 -1.55 0.53 -15.17
CA PRO A 272 -1.75 -0.81 -15.74
C PRO A 272 -1.61 -0.87 -17.27
N ASN A 273 -2.01 0.18 -17.98
CA ASN A 273 -1.92 0.23 -19.44
C ASN A 273 -0.71 1.04 -19.96
N ARG A 274 0.33 1.25 -19.14
CA ARG A 274 1.52 2.00 -19.54
C ARG A 274 2.26 1.35 -20.70
N ASP A 275 2.45 0.05 -20.61
CA ASP A 275 3.24 -0.77 -21.53
C ASP A 275 2.67 -2.20 -21.57
N ALA A 276 3.17 -3.01 -22.52
CA ALA A 276 2.69 -4.38 -22.72
C ALA A 276 2.88 -5.25 -21.46
N TYR A 277 3.99 -5.08 -20.74
CA TYR A 277 4.31 -5.87 -19.56
C TYR A 277 3.37 -5.56 -18.39
N GLN A 278 3.15 -4.27 -18.06
CA GLN A 278 2.20 -3.89 -17.01
C GLN A 278 0.78 -4.34 -17.34
N LYS A 279 0.40 -4.25 -18.61
CA LYS A 279 -0.92 -4.70 -19.08
C LYS A 279 -1.07 -6.20 -18.92
N GLU A 280 -0.07 -6.97 -19.32
CA GLU A 280 -0.06 -8.42 -19.18
C GLU A 280 -0.10 -8.84 -17.70
N ARG A 281 0.73 -8.21 -16.86
CA ARG A 281 0.76 -8.46 -15.41
C ARG A 281 -0.59 -8.19 -14.76
N PHE A 282 -1.23 -7.07 -15.06
CA PHE A 282 -2.56 -6.76 -14.52
C PHE A 282 -3.64 -7.73 -15.05
N ASN A 283 -3.57 -8.09 -16.33
CA ASN A 283 -4.50 -9.05 -16.95
C ASN A 283 -4.42 -10.45 -16.34
N ILE A 284 -3.24 -10.89 -15.88
CA ILE A 284 -3.10 -12.17 -15.18
C ILE A 284 -3.97 -12.19 -13.93
N PHE A 285 -3.98 -11.11 -13.14
CA PHE A 285 -4.83 -11.03 -11.95
C PHE A 285 -6.33 -10.98 -12.28
N LEU A 286 -6.72 -10.27 -13.35
CA LEU A 286 -8.10 -10.27 -13.81
C LEU A 286 -8.56 -11.67 -14.23
N LYS A 287 -7.71 -12.42 -14.96
CA LYS A 287 -8.00 -13.81 -15.31
C LYS A 287 -8.06 -14.71 -14.08
N THR A 288 -7.18 -14.51 -13.09
CA THR A 288 -7.25 -15.25 -11.81
C THR A 288 -8.57 -15.01 -11.09
N ARG A 289 -9.03 -13.75 -11.02
CA ARG A 289 -10.34 -13.39 -10.48
C ARG A 289 -11.45 -14.17 -11.19
N ASP A 290 -11.44 -14.17 -12.52
CA ASP A 290 -12.47 -14.83 -13.32
C ASP A 290 -12.45 -16.37 -13.12
N LEU A 291 -11.26 -16.97 -13.01
CA LEU A 291 -11.09 -18.41 -12.73
C LEU A 291 -11.53 -18.81 -11.32
N THR A 292 -11.31 -17.95 -10.34
CA THR A 292 -11.58 -18.26 -8.93
C THR A 292 -12.99 -17.85 -8.48
N GLY A 293 -13.60 -16.88 -9.15
CA GLY A 293 -14.81 -16.18 -8.71
C GLY A 293 -14.58 -15.25 -7.51
N VAL A 294 -13.32 -15.03 -7.10
CA VAL A 294 -12.97 -14.19 -5.95
C VAL A 294 -12.68 -12.77 -6.41
N PRO A 295 -13.34 -11.73 -5.86
CA PRO A 295 -13.12 -10.34 -6.27
C PRO A 295 -11.70 -9.84 -5.96
N LEU A 296 -11.20 -8.92 -6.79
CA LEU A 296 -9.89 -8.29 -6.59
C LEU A 296 -9.97 -7.11 -5.63
N TYR A 297 -9.03 -7.07 -4.71
CA TYR A 297 -8.74 -5.93 -3.85
C TYR A 297 -7.36 -5.38 -4.21
N ILE A 298 -7.26 -4.10 -4.58
CA ILE A 298 -5.96 -3.46 -4.79
C ILE A 298 -5.44 -2.96 -3.45
N GLY A 299 -4.86 -3.87 -2.66
CA GLY A 299 -4.44 -3.58 -1.29
C GLY A 299 -3.22 -2.67 -1.18
N GLU A 300 -2.49 -2.49 -2.27
CA GLU A 300 -1.43 -1.49 -2.38
C GLU A 300 -1.36 -0.96 -3.81
N TRP A 301 -1.27 0.35 -3.97
CA TRP A 301 -0.91 0.93 -5.26
C TRP A 301 -0.17 2.25 -5.12
N ASN A 302 0.70 2.52 -6.10
CA ASN A 302 1.34 3.81 -6.33
C ASN A 302 1.85 3.87 -7.78
N ASN A 303 2.35 5.02 -8.24
CA ASN A 303 3.11 5.13 -9.47
C ASN A 303 4.59 4.82 -9.21
N VAL A 304 5.04 3.63 -9.60
CA VAL A 304 6.45 3.24 -9.55
C VAL A 304 6.98 3.06 -10.96
N VAL A 305 8.07 3.76 -11.25
CA VAL A 305 8.81 3.63 -12.49
C VAL A 305 10.24 3.28 -12.16
N ARG A 306 10.72 2.17 -12.73
CA ARG A 306 12.10 1.71 -12.62
C ARG A 306 12.80 1.88 -13.94
N THR A 307 14.04 2.36 -13.89
CA THR A 307 14.91 2.50 -15.06
C THR A 307 16.19 1.69 -14.86
N LYS A 308 16.71 1.10 -15.93
CA LYS A 308 17.99 0.37 -15.85
C LYS A 308 19.14 1.36 -15.67
N ASN A 309 19.95 1.15 -14.65
CA ASN A 309 21.22 1.82 -14.45
C ASN A 309 22.30 0.74 -14.23
N GLY A 310 23.25 0.60 -15.15
CA GLY A 310 24.27 -0.45 -15.09
C GLY A 310 23.71 -1.88 -15.15
N GLY A 311 22.57 -2.08 -15.82
CA GLY A 311 21.89 -3.39 -15.90
C GLY A 311 20.95 -3.69 -14.73
N ILE A 312 21.00 -2.90 -13.65
CA ILE A 312 20.15 -3.05 -12.46
C ILE A 312 18.96 -2.10 -12.58
N PHE A 313 17.76 -2.59 -12.30
CA PHE A 313 16.57 -1.74 -12.24
C PHE A 313 16.54 -0.95 -10.94
N LYS A 314 16.67 0.38 -11.04
CA LYS A 314 16.56 1.28 -9.90
C LYS A 314 15.29 2.11 -10.00
N LEU A 315 14.73 2.46 -8.84
CA LEU A 315 13.64 3.42 -8.78
C LEU A 315 14.06 4.74 -9.46
N ASN A 316 13.17 5.32 -10.26
CA ASN A 316 13.35 6.64 -10.83
C ASN A 316 12.37 7.60 -10.13
N PRO A 317 12.82 8.40 -9.15
CA PRO A 317 11.93 9.27 -8.37
C PRO A 317 11.14 10.26 -9.24
N GLY A 318 11.79 10.86 -10.24
CA GLY A 318 11.13 11.83 -11.13
C GLY A 318 10.00 11.21 -11.96
N LEU A 319 10.19 10.00 -12.48
CA LEU A 319 9.14 9.28 -13.21
C LEU A 319 8.11 8.60 -12.29
N SER A 320 8.47 8.38 -11.02
CA SER A 320 7.60 7.82 -9.97
C SER A 320 6.81 8.89 -9.22
N GLU A 321 6.90 10.16 -9.64
CA GLU A 321 6.05 11.23 -9.15
C GLU A 321 4.58 10.86 -9.33
N LEU A 322 3.76 11.07 -8.30
CA LEU A 322 2.31 10.95 -8.43
C LEU A 322 1.74 12.25 -9.01
N THR A 323 1.05 12.15 -10.13
CA THR A 323 0.42 13.27 -10.85
C THR A 323 -1.09 13.05 -10.95
N LYS A 324 -1.86 14.11 -11.20
CA LYS A 324 -3.31 13.95 -11.46
C LYS A 324 -3.59 12.99 -12.61
N THR A 325 -2.78 13.05 -13.67
CA THR A 325 -2.90 12.19 -14.85
C THR A 325 -2.68 10.72 -14.52
N ASN A 326 -1.56 10.36 -13.88
CA ASN A 326 -1.27 8.95 -13.59
C ASN A 326 -2.21 8.39 -12.51
N ALA A 327 -2.59 9.17 -11.50
CA ALA A 327 -3.58 8.77 -10.52
C ALA A 327 -4.95 8.50 -11.18
N GLY A 328 -5.39 9.38 -12.08
CA GLY A 328 -6.62 9.20 -12.86
C GLY A 328 -6.57 7.98 -13.78
N GLN A 329 -5.44 7.72 -14.43
CA GLN A 329 -5.25 6.53 -15.27
C GLN A 329 -5.26 5.22 -14.47
N ILE A 330 -4.60 5.20 -13.30
CA ILE A 330 -4.57 4.03 -12.41
C ILE A 330 -5.97 3.75 -11.87
N LEU A 331 -6.61 4.74 -11.22
CA LEU A 331 -7.94 4.57 -10.64
C LEU A 331 -9.01 4.32 -11.72
N GLY A 332 -8.89 4.94 -12.89
CA GLY A 332 -9.77 4.66 -14.03
C GLY A 332 -9.65 3.21 -14.52
N ALA A 333 -8.43 2.65 -14.55
CA ALA A 333 -8.24 1.24 -14.85
C ALA A 333 -8.86 0.32 -13.78
N PHE A 334 -8.75 0.69 -12.50
CA PHE A 334 -9.35 -0.05 -11.39
C PHE A 334 -10.88 -0.02 -11.44
N LYS A 335 -11.48 1.15 -11.69
CA LYS A 335 -12.93 1.29 -11.88
C LYS A 335 -13.42 0.43 -13.04
N LYS A 336 -12.73 0.47 -14.18
CA LYS A 336 -13.07 -0.35 -15.36
C LYS A 336 -12.94 -1.85 -15.06
N ALA A 337 -11.97 -2.23 -14.25
CA ALA A 337 -11.78 -3.62 -13.82
C ALA A 337 -12.85 -4.09 -12.82
N GLY A 338 -13.61 -3.18 -12.19
CA GLY A 338 -14.60 -3.56 -11.17
C GLY A 338 -13.94 -4.17 -9.93
N VAL A 339 -12.85 -3.57 -9.46
CA VAL A 339 -12.19 -4.00 -8.22
C VAL A 339 -13.10 -3.72 -7.01
N TRP A 340 -12.97 -4.50 -5.94
CA TRP A 340 -13.75 -4.35 -4.72
C TRP A 340 -13.30 -3.17 -3.85
N GLY A 341 -12.01 -2.85 -3.89
CA GLY A 341 -11.45 -1.74 -3.12
C GLY A 341 -10.02 -1.41 -3.51
N THR A 342 -9.56 -0.25 -3.05
CA THR A 342 -8.19 0.24 -3.30
C THR A 342 -7.58 0.86 -2.05
N ALA A 343 -6.27 0.69 -1.86
CA ALA A 343 -5.51 1.37 -0.81
C ALA A 343 -4.20 1.93 -1.35
N PHE A 344 -4.04 3.26 -1.29
CA PHE A 344 -2.84 3.96 -1.75
C PHE A 344 -1.68 3.75 -0.77
N TRP A 345 -0.51 3.38 -1.29
CA TRP A 345 0.72 3.29 -0.49
C TRP A 345 1.42 4.64 -0.44
N LYS A 346 1.55 5.33 0.70
CA LYS A 346 1.17 4.96 2.08
C LYS A 346 0.79 6.19 2.92
N TRP A 347 0.28 5.90 4.11
CA TRP A 347 0.06 6.81 5.23
C TRP A 347 0.95 6.39 6.40
N ASP A 348 2.02 7.15 6.65
CA ASP A 348 3.02 6.85 7.68
C ASP A 348 3.57 8.16 8.26
N TYR A 349 3.79 8.22 9.57
CA TYR A 349 4.44 9.38 10.20
C TYR A 349 5.97 9.34 10.04
N ARG A 350 6.53 8.25 9.53
CA ARG A 350 7.94 8.20 9.14
C ARG A 350 8.12 8.77 7.74
N ASP A 351 9.29 9.34 7.51
CA ASP A 351 9.67 9.79 6.17
C ASP A 351 9.64 8.62 5.17
N ALA A 352 9.45 8.96 3.90
CA ALA A 352 9.52 8.00 2.81
C ALA A 352 10.68 8.38 1.90
N ASP A 353 11.43 7.38 1.44
CA ASP A 353 12.56 7.54 0.52
C ASP A 353 12.15 8.27 -0.77
N THR A 354 10.90 8.11 -1.19
CA THR A 354 10.30 8.87 -2.29
C THR A 354 9.14 9.68 -1.76
N THR A 355 9.22 11.00 -1.91
CA THR A 355 8.21 11.93 -1.36
C THR A 355 6.80 11.63 -1.86
N SER A 356 6.64 11.17 -3.11
CA SER A 356 5.33 10.79 -3.69
C SER A 356 4.67 9.58 -3.05
N PHE A 357 5.40 8.85 -2.21
CA PHE A 357 4.90 7.65 -1.56
C PHE A 357 4.23 7.93 -0.23
N ASN A 358 4.31 9.14 0.32
CA ASN A 358 3.64 9.44 1.58
C ASN A 358 2.64 10.59 1.46
N LEU A 359 1.44 10.36 1.98
CA LEU A 359 0.35 11.33 1.96
C LEU A 359 0.45 12.36 3.09
N VAL A 360 1.31 12.12 4.08
CA VAL A 360 1.56 13.00 5.21
C VAL A 360 3.06 13.10 5.52
N ASP A 361 3.46 14.16 6.21
CA ASP A 361 4.80 14.31 6.79
C ASP A 361 4.87 13.75 8.23
N ALA A 362 6.05 13.85 8.85
CA ALA A 362 6.28 13.39 10.22
C ALA A 362 5.46 14.10 11.31
N LYS A 363 4.79 15.22 10.97
CA LYS A 363 3.88 15.96 11.84
C LYS A 363 2.42 15.77 11.45
N LEU A 364 2.11 14.77 10.62
CA LEU A 364 0.79 14.52 10.02
C LEU A 364 0.23 15.68 9.20
N LYS A 365 1.08 16.54 8.66
CA LYS A 365 0.63 17.55 7.71
C LYS A 365 0.43 16.88 6.36
N PRO A 366 -0.73 17.07 5.71
CA PRO A 366 -0.96 16.58 4.35
C PRO A 366 0.12 17.04 3.38
N THR A 367 0.60 16.12 2.55
CA THR A 367 1.42 16.46 1.37
C THR A 367 0.53 16.85 0.19
N LYS A 368 1.13 17.39 -0.88
CA LYS A 368 0.40 17.67 -2.14
C LYS A 368 -0.25 16.41 -2.73
N TYR A 369 0.29 15.22 -2.43
CA TYR A 369 -0.18 13.95 -2.96
C TYR A 369 -1.53 13.53 -2.37
N LEU A 370 -1.86 13.93 -1.13
CA LEU A 370 -3.21 13.73 -0.58
C LEU A 370 -4.26 14.50 -1.40
N GLY A 371 -3.94 15.72 -1.83
CA GLY A 371 -4.81 16.50 -2.70
C GLY A 371 -5.02 15.83 -4.06
N ILE A 372 -3.96 15.30 -4.67
CA ILE A 372 -4.03 14.55 -5.94
C ILE A 372 -4.91 13.30 -5.79
N LEU A 373 -4.70 12.52 -4.73
CA LEU A 373 -5.49 11.32 -4.47
C LEU A 373 -6.97 11.66 -4.25
N LYS A 374 -7.27 12.65 -3.41
CA LYS A 374 -8.63 13.13 -3.15
C LYS A 374 -9.35 13.54 -4.44
N ASP A 375 -8.70 14.37 -5.26
CA ASP A 375 -9.26 14.82 -6.54
C ASP A 375 -9.52 13.64 -7.48
N ALA A 376 -8.56 12.71 -7.58
CA ALA A 376 -8.67 11.55 -8.46
C ALA A 376 -9.80 10.60 -8.01
N VAL A 377 -9.89 10.27 -6.72
CA VAL A 377 -10.97 9.46 -6.16
C VAL A 377 -12.32 10.13 -6.40
N LYS A 378 -12.45 11.43 -6.10
CA LYS A 378 -13.69 12.19 -6.33
C LYS A 378 -14.10 12.20 -7.80
N THR A 379 -13.14 12.37 -8.71
CA THR A 379 -13.40 12.41 -10.16
C THR A 379 -13.82 11.05 -10.70
N ILE A 380 -13.17 9.98 -10.25
CA ILE A 380 -13.39 8.62 -10.79
C ILE A 380 -14.60 7.96 -10.14
N TYR A 381 -14.79 8.08 -8.82
CA TYR A 381 -15.83 7.37 -8.07
C TYR A 381 -16.98 8.25 -7.58
N GLY A 382 -16.85 9.58 -7.69
CA GLY A 382 -17.82 10.52 -7.12
C GLY A 382 -17.49 10.88 -5.67
N SER A 383 -18.37 11.67 -5.04
CA SER A 383 -18.21 12.01 -3.62
C SER A 383 -18.83 10.91 -2.77
N SER A 384 -18.10 10.39 -1.79
CA SER A 384 -18.64 9.46 -0.79
C SER A 384 -19.62 10.22 0.12
N SER A 385 -20.85 9.72 0.22
CA SER A 385 -21.81 10.20 1.22
C SER A 385 -21.47 9.56 2.57
N LEU A 386 -20.33 9.94 3.16
CA LEU A 386 -20.03 9.56 4.54
C LEU A 386 -20.99 10.33 5.45
N ALA A 387 -21.72 9.60 6.30
CA ALA A 387 -22.68 10.19 7.22
C ALA A 387 -21.99 11.26 8.07
N GLN A 388 -22.44 12.51 7.94
CA GLN A 388 -22.06 13.57 8.87
C GLN A 388 -22.68 13.23 10.23
N ASN A 389 -21.91 12.59 11.11
CA ASN A 389 -22.27 12.53 12.52
C ASN A 389 -21.99 13.90 13.15
N SER A 390 -22.90 14.85 12.93
CA SER A 390 -23.04 16.02 13.79
C SER A 390 -23.60 15.53 15.12
N ASN A 391 -22.72 15.32 16.11
CA ASN A 391 -23.14 15.19 17.50
C ASN A 391 -23.64 16.56 17.98
N GLU A 392 -24.91 16.88 17.73
CA GLU A 392 -25.68 17.70 18.66
C GLU A 392 -26.45 16.76 19.61
N PRO A 393 -26.50 17.04 20.92
CA PRO A 393 -27.29 16.25 21.84
C PRO A 393 -28.77 16.56 21.60
N THR A 394 -29.47 15.65 20.90
CA THR A 394 -30.94 15.62 20.89
C THR A 394 -31.44 15.38 22.31
N LEU A 395 -31.86 16.46 22.97
CA LEU A 395 -32.72 16.42 24.15
C LEU A 395 -34.04 15.76 23.76
N SER A 396 -34.25 14.54 24.24
CA SER A 396 -35.53 13.85 24.18
C SER A 396 -36.56 14.63 25.02
N SER A 397 -37.54 15.26 24.38
CA SER A 397 -38.75 15.72 25.06
C SER A 397 -39.87 14.72 24.79
N THR A 398 -40.33 14.13 25.89
CA THR A 398 -41.50 13.25 25.98
C THR A 398 -42.77 14.07 25.77
N ASN A 399 -43.65 13.59 24.89
CA ASN A 399 -44.99 14.15 24.69
C ASN A 399 -45.88 13.89 25.91
N ALA A 400 -46.41 14.95 26.51
CA ALA A 400 -47.64 14.96 27.28
C ALA A 400 -48.47 16.19 26.89
N PRO A 401 -49.79 16.08 26.67
CA PRO A 401 -50.60 17.16 26.10
C PRO A 401 -51.26 18.01 27.19
N GLN A 402 -51.22 19.34 27.07
CA GLN A 402 -52.24 20.18 27.70
C GLN A 402 -52.41 21.56 27.03
N VAL A 403 -53.58 21.72 26.40
CA VAL A 403 -54.54 22.83 26.48
C VAL A 403 -54.03 24.29 26.49
N GLY A 404 -54.32 24.98 25.38
CA GLY A 404 -55.05 26.26 25.32
C GLY A 404 -54.35 27.56 25.75
N LEU A 405 -54.19 28.49 24.80
CA LEU A 405 -54.81 29.84 24.82
C LEU A 405 -54.34 30.67 23.61
N ASP A 406 -55.27 31.48 23.11
CA ASP A 406 -55.21 32.36 21.95
C ASP A 406 -54.19 33.50 22.06
N ALA A 407 -53.66 33.99 20.92
CA ALA A 407 -53.77 35.40 20.50
C ALA A 407 -53.04 35.70 19.18
N ALA A 408 -53.56 36.70 18.48
CA ALA A 408 -53.32 37.09 17.09
C ALA A 408 -52.10 38.00 16.84
N SER A 409 -51.82 38.16 15.52
CA SER A 409 -51.29 39.37 14.84
C SER A 409 -49.77 39.64 15.00
N SER A 410 -48.99 40.10 14.01
CA SER A 410 -49.27 40.89 12.80
C SER A 410 -48.07 40.84 11.82
N ASN A 411 -48.39 41.08 10.54
CA ASN A 411 -47.50 41.42 9.42
C ASN A 411 -46.73 42.74 9.58
N THR A 412 -45.61 42.83 8.85
CA THR A 412 -45.12 43.93 7.95
C THR A 412 -43.84 43.37 7.29
N ASP A 413 -43.63 43.16 5.99
CA ASP A 413 -43.86 43.88 4.71
C ASP A 413 -43.13 45.23 4.52
N THR A 414 -42.75 45.47 3.25
CA THR A 414 -41.97 46.52 2.57
C THR A 414 -40.50 46.12 2.30
N GLY A 415 -39.97 46.09 1.07
CA GLY A 415 -40.38 46.59 -0.26
C GLY A 415 -39.10 47.14 -0.96
N THR A 416 -38.57 46.51 -2.02
CA THR A 416 -38.74 46.73 -3.48
C THR A 416 -37.78 47.73 -4.16
N ASP A 417 -37.42 47.36 -5.40
CA ASP A 417 -36.88 48.12 -6.56
C ASP A 417 -35.42 48.62 -6.52
N GLY A 418 -34.63 48.57 -7.60
CA GLY A 418 -34.88 48.23 -9.01
C GLY A 418 -33.97 49.07 -9.92
N THR A 419 -33.84 48.64 -11.18
CA THR A 419 -33.50 49.42 -12.42
C THR A 419 -32.12 49.21 -13.08
N SER A 420 -32.20 48.77 -14.36
CA SER A 420 -31.17 48.70 -15.42
C SER A 420 -30.90 50.04 -16.12
N THR A 421 -29.78 50.18 -16.86
CA THR A 421 -29.76 50.62 -18.29
C THR A 421 -28.36 50.63 -18.95
N SER A 422 -28.32 50.04 -20.16
CA SER A 422 -27.74 50.48 -21.46
C SER A 422 -26.23 50.53 -21.80
N ASP A 423 -25.98 50.05 -23.02
CA ASP A 423 -24.77 49.93 -23.84
C ASP A 423 -24.06 51.23 -24.26
N VAL A 424 -22.73 51.15 -24.47
CA VAL A 424 -21.97 52.00 -25.43
C VAL A 424 -20.92 51.15 -26.16
N LYS A 425 -20.95 51.22 -27.50
CA LYS A 425 -20.02 50.63 -28.46
C LYS A 425 -18.83 51.58 -28.72
N SER A 426 -17.60 51.08 -28.69
CA SER A 426 -16.44 51.80 -29.26
C SER A 426 -15.44 50.81 -29.85
N THR A 427 -15.16 51.01 -31.14
CA THR A 427 -14.16 50.34 -31.96
C THR A 427 -12.82 51.06 -31.85
N SER A 428 -11.75 50.34 -31.51
CA SER A 428 -10.36 50.77 -31.74
C SER A 428 -9.48 49.55 -31.95
N ASP A 429 -8.93 49.43 -33.16
CA ASP A 429 -7.95 48.42 -33.55
C ASP A 429 -6.66 48.56 -32.73
N VAL A 430 -6.43 47.61 -31.82
CA VAL A 430 -5.14 47.40 -31.16
C VAL A 430 -4.75 45.96 -31.47
N LYS A 431 -3.73 45.78 -32.31
CA LYS A 431 -3.14 44.47 -32.59
C LYS A 431 -2.49 43.96 -31.29
N SER A 432 -3.18 43.02 -30.65
CA SER A 432 -2.89 42.51 -29.31
C SER A 432 -1.57 41.73 -29.27
N THR A 433 -0.85 41.82 -28.14
CA THR A 433 0.31 41.00 -27.80
C THR A 433 0.04 39.48 -27.78
N SER A 434 -1.23 39.05 -27.89
CA SER A 434 -1.62 37.66 -28.10
C SER A 434 -1.15 37.11 -29.44
N ASP A 435 -1.27 37.90 -30.51
CA ASP A 435 -1.11 37.41 -31.88
C ASP A 435 0.36 37.15 -32.21
N VAL A 436 1.28 37.84 -31.52
CA VAL A 436 2.73 37.63 -31.66
C VAL A 436 3.19 36.37 -30.92
N LYS A 437 2.59 36.07 -29.75
CA LYS A 437 2.90 34.85 -28.99
C LYS A 437 2.34 33.60 -29.68
N GLU A 438 1.14 33.69 -30.24
CA GLU A 438 0.50 32.57 -30.92
C GLU A 438 1.29 32.15 -32.16
N ASN A 439 1.70 33.13 -32.98
CA ASN A 439 2.52 32.87 -34.16
C ASN A 439 3.92 32.34 -33.82
N ASN A 440 4.52 32.75 -32.69
CA ASN A 440 5.79 32.18 -32.23
C ASN A 440 5.67 30.71 -31.80
N MET A 441 4.60 30.33 -31.07
CA MET A 441 4.39 28.93 -30.67
C MET A 441 4.08 28.02 -31.86
N ILE A 442 3.34 28.52 -32.86
CA ILE A 442 3.10 27.78 -34.11
C ILE A 442 4.44 27.52 -34.82
N ASN A 443 5.29 28.54 -34.96
CA ASN A 443 6.60 28.38 -35.61
C ASN A 443 7.54 27.44 -34.84
N GLU A 444 7.55 27.48 -33.50
CA GLU A 444 8.33 26.54 -32.68
C GLU A 444 7.86 25.09 -32.84
N LEU A 445 6.54 24.85 -32.88
CA LEU A 445 5.97 23.52 -33.07
C LEU A 445 6.26 22.96 -34.47
N VAL A 446 6.17 23.80 -35.51
CA VAL A 446 6.51 23.42 -36.88
C VAL A 446 8.00 23.11 -37.02
N ASN A 447 8.87 23.90 -36.38
CA ASN A 447 10.32 23.69 -36.40
C ASN A 447 10.78 22.39 -35.72
N THR A 448 9.90 21.72 -34.94
CA THR A 448 10.20 20.37 -34.43
C THR A 448 10.12 19.27 -35.50
N GLY A 449 9.56 19.58 -36.68
CA GLY A 449 9.33 18.61 -37.76
C GLY A 449 8.21 17.59 -37.47
N LYS A 450 7.52 17.73 -36.32
CA LYS A 450 6.45 16.81 -35.88
C LYS A 450 5.04 17.28 -36.22
N PHE A 451 4.88 18.54 -36.60
CA PHE A 451 3.59 19.16 -36.91
C PHE A 451 3.69 19.91 -38.24
N THR A 452 2.67 19.78 -39.07
CA THR A 452 2.45 20.74 -40.16
C THR A 452 1.96 22.07 -39.58
N GLU A 453 2.08 23.16 -40.34
CA GLU A 453 1.64 24.49 -39.90
C GLU A 453 0.16 24.50 -39.50
N ASP A 454 -0.68 23.77 -40.23
CA ASP A 454 -2.12 23.65 -39.93
C ASP A 454 -2.39 22.84 -38.67
N GLN A 455 -1.63 21.76 -38.42
CA GLN A 455 -1.74 20.98 -37.18
C GLN A 455 -1.29 21.77 -35.96
N ALA A 456 -0.24 22.59 -36.10
CA ALA A 456 0.24 23.47 -35.05
C ALA A 456 -0.77 24.59 -34.74
N LYS A 457 -1.39 25.19 -35.76
CA LYS A 457 -2.48 26.18 -35.60
C LYS A 457 -3.67 25.60 -34.86
N GLU A 458 -4.13 24.41 -35.24
CA GLU A 458 -5.25 23.75 -34.57
C GLU A 458 -4.93 23.43 -33.10
N PHE A 459 -3.72 22.94 -32.83
CA PHE A 459 -3.26 22.62 -31.48
C PHE A 459 -3.19 23.86 -30.57
N VAL A 460 -2.65 24.96 -31.07
CA VAL A 460 -2.51 26.22 -30.30
C VAL A 460 -3.88 26.86 -30.08
N THR A 461 -4.76 26.90 -31.10
CA THR A 461 -6.13 27.46 -30.99
C THR A 461 -7.00 26.69 -29.99
N LYS A 462 -6.79 25.38 -29.86
CA LYS A 462 -7.53 24.53 -28.91
C LYS A 462 -7.02 24.72 -27.48
N SER A 463 -5.75 25.04 -27.31
CA SER A 463 -5.10 25.25 -26.01
C SER A 463 -5.42 26.63 -25.41
N THR A 464 -5.70 27.64 -26.23
CA THR A 464 -6.05 29.00 -25.78
C THR A 464 -7.52 29.16 -25.38
N LYS A 465 -8.41 28.23 -25.74
CA LYS A 465 -9.84 28.26 -25.35
C LYS A 465 -10.15 27.70 -23.96
N ASP A 466 -9.25 26.91 -23.36
CA ASP A 466 -9.48 26.25 -22.05
C ASP A 466 -8.84 26.99 -20.86
N GLY A 467 -8.33 28.22 -21.05
CA GLY A 467 -7.57 28.93 -20.02
C GLY A 467 -7.76 30.44 -20.05
N SER A 468 -8.96 30.92 -19.72
CA SER A 468 -9.17 32.33 -19.39
C SER A 468 -10.01 32.44 -18.13
N ASP A 469 -9.36 32.46 -16.96
CA ASP A 469 -9.81 33.31 -15.85
C ASP A 469 -8.64 33.69 -14.92
N GLY A 470 -8.37 34.99 -14.87
CA GLY A 470 -7.91 35.73 -13.69
C GLY A 470 -6.49 35.54 -13.17
N THR A 471 -5.58 36.43 -13.58
CA THR A 471 -5.16 37.64 -12.80
C THR A 471 -3.66 37.91 -12.96
N SER A 472 -3.37 39.07 -13.55
CA SER A 472 -2.06 39.68 -13.70
C SER A 472 -1.52 40.23 -12.37
N THR A 473 -0.22 40.03 -12.12
CA THR A 473 0.64 41.04 -11.49
C THR A 473 2.00 41.00 -12.17
N SER A 474 2.29 42.07 -12.88
CA SER A 474 3.58 42.42 -13.47
C SER A 474 4.34 43.34 -12.53
N GLU A 475 5.66 43.16 -12.43
CA GLU A 475 6.73 44.15 -12.19
C GLU A 475 8.01 43.36 -11.86
N ASN A 476 9.24 43.67 -12.29
CA ASN A 476 9.79 44.49 -13.35
C ASN A 476 11.26 44.02 -13.49
N LYS A 477 11.84 44.05 -14.70
CA LYS A 477 13.25 43.69 -14.97
C LYS A 477 14.21 44.76 -14.43
N SER A 478 15.41 44.38 -13.97
CA SER A 478 16.66 44.76 -14.65
C SER A 478 17.90 44.04 -14.10
N SER A 479 18.86 43.84 -15.00
CA SER A 479 20.17 43.19 -14.88
C SER A 479 21.29 44.16 -14.47
N SER A 480 22.34 43.69 -13.76
CA SER A 480 23.77 43.87 -14.13
C SER A 480 24.76 43.35 -13.06
N SER A 481 25.68 42.49 -13.51
CA SER A 481 27.15 42.50 -13.35
C SER A 481 27.89 42.51 -11.98
N GLN A 482 28.71 41.47 -11.82
CA GLN A 482 30.14 41.40 -11.40
C GLN A 482 30.65 41.78 -9.98
N ASP A 483 31.28 40.74 -9.40
CA ASP A 483 32.63 40.65 -8.81
C ASP A 483 32.96 41.05 -7.35
N ASN A 484 33.63 40.07 -6.70
CA ASN A 484 34.57 40.10 -5.56
C ASN A 484 33.95 40.30 -4.15
N ASN A 485 34.36 39.66 -3.06
CA ASN A 485 35.68 39.15 -2.67
C ASN A 485 35.57 38.23 -1.42
N ALA A 486 36.59 37.39 -1.26
CA ALA A 486 37.17 36.83 -0.02
C ALA A 486 36.35 35.91 0.91
N ASN A 487 36.83 34.68 1.06
CA ASN A 487 36.99 34.11 2.41
C ASN A 487 38.27 33.25 2.49
N THR A 488 39.16 33.66 3.37
CA THR A 488 40.35 32.93 3.81
C THR A 488 40.22 32.74 5.32
N GLN A 489 40.74 31.61 5.78
CA GLN A 489 41.25 31.32 7.13
C GLN A 489 40.32 30.67 8.15
N SER A 490 40.61 29.37 8.31
CA SER A 490 40.55 28.58 9.54
C SER A 490 41.25 29.27 10.72
N THR A 491 40.73 29.06 11.93
CA THR A 491 41.56 28.77 13.11
C THR A 491 40.84 27.83 14.08
N SER A 492 41.67 26.92 14.57
CA SER A 492 41.53 25.94 15.64
C SER A 492 41.27 26.54 17.01
N SER A 493 40.71 25.73 17.91
CA SER A 493 41.06 25.74 19.34
C SER A 493 40.88 24.34 19.93
N GLN A 494 41.57 24.13 21.03
CA GLN A 494 42.33 22.94 21.41
C GLN A 494 41.83 22.32 22.73
N ASP A 495 42.29 21.10 22.99
CA ASP A 495 42.61 20.48 24.29
C ASP A 495 41.48 19.92 25.19
N ASN A 496 41.47 18.59 25.44
CA ASN A 496 42.28 17.98 26.52
C ASN A 496 42.10 16.45 26.65
N ASN A 497 43.18 15.73 26.34
CA ASN A 497 43.88 14.70 27.13
C ASN A 497 43.14 13.84 28.20
N ALA A 498 43.21 12.50 28.07
CA ALA A 498 43.84 11.59 29.06
C ALA A 498 43.76 10.09 28.65
N ASN A 499 44.91 9.58 28.21
CA ASN A 499 45.61 8.34 28.63
C ASN A 499 44.80 7.08 29.05
N THR A 500 45.10 5.92 28.44
CA THR A 500 45.87 4.80 29.06
C THR A 500 46.07 3.66 28.04
N GLN A 501 47.34 3.33 27.79
CA GLN A 501 47.84 2.16 27.06
C GLN A 501 47.86 0.89 27.92
N SER A 502 47.97 -0.26 27.23
CA SER A 502 48.57 -1.57 27.61
C SER A 502 47.54 -2.71 27.52
N THR A 503 47.81 -3.92 27.00
CA THR A 503 49.02 -4.57 26.50
C THR A 503 48.62 -5.87 25.79
N SER A 504 49.51 -6.32 24.91
CA SER A 504 49.63 -7.66 24.31
C SER A 504 49.58 -8.85 25.27
N SER A 505 49.18 -10.02 24.77
CA SER A 505 49.75 -11.33 25.16
C SER A 505 49.69 -12.32 24.01
N GLN A 506 50.84 -12.90 23.69
CA GLN A 506 51.06 -14.10 22.88
C GLN A 506 50.68 -15.36 23.69
N ASP A 507 50.31 -16.45 23.02
CA ASP A 507 51.15 -17.67 22.94
C ASP A 507 50.45 -18.86 22.25
N ASN A 508 51.11 -19.37 21.21
CA ASN A 508 51.52 -20.75 20.89
C ASN A 508 50.55 -21.94 21.14
N ASN A 509 50.35 -22.82 20.14
CA ASN A 509 51.26 -23.94 19.87
C ASN A 509 50.78 -24.92 18.75
N ALA A 510 51.77 -25.42 18.00
CA ALA A 510 51.97 -26.62 17.15
C ALA A 510 50.78 -27.56 16.81
N ASN A 511 50.48 -27.86 15.53
CA ASN A 511 51.19 -28.69 14.52
C ASN A 511 50.91 -30.20 14.60
N THR A 512 50.23 -30.75 13.59
CA THR A 512 50.49 -32.11 13.07
C THR A 512 50.12 -32.16 11.58
N GLN A 513 51.12 -32.40 10.73
CA GLN A 513 50.97 -32.75 9.31
C GLN A 513 50.61 -34.22 9.14
N SER A 514 49.81 -34.54 8.12
CA SER A 514 50.05 -35.64 7.16
C SER A 514 49.15 -35.54 5.92
N THR A 515 49.78 -35.12 4.82
CA THR A 515 49.68 -35.57 3.41
C THR A 515 48.35 -35.92 2.70
N SER A 516 48.17 -35.16 1.61
CA SER A 516 47.77 -35.53 0.23
C SER A 516 46.38 -36.08 -0.07
N SER A 517 45.58 -35.28 -0.79
CA SER A 517 45.29 -35.50 -2.22
C SER A 517 44.78 -34.21 -2.85
N GLN A 518 45.29 -33.92 -4.05
CA GLN A 518 44.87 -32.82 -4.92
C GLN A 518 43.41 -33.02 -5.32
N ASP A 519 42.62 -31.95 -5.33
CA ASP A 519 41.74 -31.68 -6.46
C ASP A 519 41.30 -30.20 -6.48
N ASN A 520 41.23 -29.70 -7.71
CA ASN A 520 40.98 -28.33 -8.12
C ASN A 520 39.66 -27.76 -7.57
N ASN A 521 39.62 -26.46 -7.26
CA ASN A 521 38.91 -25.44 -8.05
C ASN A 521 38.54 -24.20 -7.19
N GLY A 522 38.80 -23.00 -7.72
CA GLY A 522 37.97 -21.81 -7.52
C GLY A 522 38.02 -21.07 -6.19
N GLN A 523 38.94 -20.10 -6.10
CA GLN A 523 38.94 -18.98 -5.15
C GLN A 523 37.67 -18.10 -5.31
N PRO A 524 37.01 -17.62 -4.23
CA PRO A 524 36.18 -16.43 -4.30
C PRO A 524 36.98 -15.21 -3.80
N SER A 525 36.98 -14.15 -4.60
CA SER A 525 37.61 -12.87 -4.27
C SER A 525 36.73 -12.03 -3.33
N ASN A 526 37.33 -11.65 -2.20
CA ASN A 526 37.10 -10.45 -1.36
C ASN A 526 35.87 -9.59 -1.68
N ALA A 527 34.87 -9.65 -0.79
CA ALA A 527 33.91 -8.57 -0.59
C ALA A 527 34.60 -7.44 0.21
N ASN A 528 34.78 -6.30 -0.44
CA ASN A 528 35.25 -5.09 0.24
C ASN A 528 34.04 -4.36 0.84
N THR A 529 34.08 -4.22 2.16
CA THR A 529 33.12 -3.53 3.02
C THR A 529 33.12 -2.03 2.75
N ASN A 530 31.94 -1.43 2.58
CA ASN A 530 31.71 0.00 2.86
C ASN A 530 30.23 0.27 3.24
N ASN A 531 30.06 0.66 4.50
CA ASN A 531 29.01 1.42 5.21
C ASN A 531 27.52 1.33 4.79
N PRO A 532 26.61 0.86 5.67
CA PRO A 532 25.17 0.82 5.44
C PRO A 532 24.41 1.90 6.24
N GLU A 533 24.11 3.03 5.60
CA GLU A 533 23.04 3.93 6.06
C GLU A 533 22.21 4.34 4.82
N ASN A 534 20.88 4.22 4.92
CA ASN A 534 19.83 4.35 3.89
C ASN A 534 19.60 3.15 2.96
N TYR A 535 18.64 2.28 3.28
CA TYR A 535 17.78 1.62 2.29
C TYR A 535 16.42 1.21 2.92
N ASP A 536 15.33 1.93 2.59
CA ASP A 536 13.93 1.49 2.68
C ASP A 536 13.47 1.06 1.24
N ASP A 537 14.38 0.40 0.51
CA ASP A 537 14.38 0.38 -0.95
C ASP A 537 13.47 -0.70 -1.54
N LEU A 538 12.45 -0.25 -2.27
CA LEU A 538 11.57 -1.10 -3.09
C LEU A 538 12.30 -1.82 -4.24
N ASN A 539 13.62 -1.63 -4.43
CA ASN A 539 14.44 -2.30 -5.47
C ASN A 539 14.25 -3.82 -5.55
N ASP A 540 13.79 -4.43 -4.47
CA ASP A 540 13.59 -5.87 -4.37
C ASP A 540 12.19 -6.36 -4.79
N LEU A 541 11.24 -5.47 -5.07
CA LEU A 541 9.85 -5.87 -5.34
C LEU A 541 9.61 -6.47 -6.74
N VAL A 542 10.64 -6.57 -7.60
CA VAL A 542 10.60 -7.36 -8.85
C VAL A 542 12.01 -7.82 -9.24
N HIS A 543 12.40 -8.99 -8.75
CA HIS A 543 13.32 -9.91 -9.42
C HIS A 543 12.66 -11.30 -9.53
#